data_AF-A0A937W3K3-F1
#
_entry.id   AF-A0A937W3K3-F1
#
_cell.length_a   1.000
_cell.length_b   1.000
_cell.length_c   1.000
_cell.angle_alpha   90.00
_cell.angle_beta   90.00
_cell.angle_gamma   90.00
#
_symmetry.space_group_name_H-M   'P 1'
#
loop_
_entity.id
_entity.type
_entity.pdbx_description
1 polymer ?
#
loop_
_entity_poly.entity_id
_entity_poly.type
_entity_poly.pdbx_seq_one_letter_code
_entity_poly.pdbx_strand_id
1 'polypeptide(L)'
;MQRAVYQGILTGLLLPLGALGVSLLLFGILLACAGTSPFSAYNLMYVGGFGTWFSWQNTLQRAAPLMLTALCTAIPAQMGLVIIGGEGALVLGGLGAVMMALSMPATAPWGVQLAMALAGLTLGGLWILVAGALRHYRGVNETISSLLLTYIAIAV
;
A
#
# COMPACT_ATOMS: atom_id res chain seq x y z
N MET A 1 -16.54 -6.97 -32.26
CA MET A 1 -15.13 -6.93 -31.82
C MET A 1 -14.60 -5.50 -31.61
N GLN A 2 -14.69 -4.58 -32.59
CA GLN A 2 -14.22 -3.19 -32.41
C GLN A 2 -14.92 -2.40 -31.28
N ARG A 3 -16.23 -2.59 -31.03
CA ARG A 3 -16.94 -1.95 -29.89
C ARG A 3 -16.44 -2.39 -28.50
N ALA A 4 -16.00 -3.65 -28.36
CA ALA A 4 -15.46 -4.16 -27.09
C ALA A 4 -14.06 -3.59 -26.80
N VAL A 5 -13.24 -3.38 -27.84
CA VAL A 5 -11.92 -2.74 -27.74
C VAL A 5 -12.04 -1.24 -27.43
N TYR A 6 -12.95 -0.52 -28.11
CA TYR A 6 -13.21 0.89 -27.82
C TYR A 6 -13.79 1.09 -26.40
N GLN A 7 -14.70 0.22 -25.95
CA GLN A 7 -15.16 0.22 -24.57
C GLN A 7 -14.00 -0.04 -23.60
N GLY A 8 -13.08 -0.97 -23.92
CA GLY A 8 -11.89 -1.26 -23.11
C GLY A 8 -10.90 -0.09 -23.00
N ILE A 9 -10.68 0.68 -24.06
CA ILE A 9 -9.79 1.86 -24.03
C ILE A 9 -10.48 3.06 -23.34
N LEU A 10 -11.76 3.31 -23.63
CA LEU A 10 -12.55 4.36 -22.98
C LEU A 10 -12.69 4.11 -21.47
N THR A 11 -12.98 2.88 -21.05
CA THR A 11 -13.06 2.54 -19.62
C THR A 11 -11.69 2.36 -18.97
N GLY A 12 -10.70 1.84 -19.70
CA GLY A 12 -9.36 1.58 -19.16
C GLY A 12 -8.48 2.81 -19.01
N LEU A 13 -8.68 3.86 -19.81
CA LEU A 13 -7.85 5.06 -19.79
C LEU A 13 -8.67 6.32 -19.45
N LEU A 14 -9.82 6.50 -20.09
CA LEU A 14 -10.58 7.75 -19.97
C LEU A 14 -11.22 7.92 -18.58
N LEU A 15 -11.75 6.83 -18.00
CA LEU A 15 -12.29 6.84 -16.63
C LEU A 15 -11.23 7.18 -15.57
N PRO A 16 -10.07 6.49 -15.48
CA PRO A 16 -9.07 6.84 -14.48
C PRO A 16 -8.46 8.23 -14.71
N LEU A 17 -8.23 8.65 -15.95
CA LEU A 17 -7.78 10.03 -16.23
C LEU A 17 -8.83 11.08 -15.83
N GLY A 18 -10.11 10.80 -16.10
CA GLY A 18 -11.22 11.65 -15.65
C GLY A 18 -11.31 11.71 -14.13
N ALA A 19 -11.19 10.58 -13.44
CA ALA A 19 -11.17 10.50 -11.99
C ALA A 19 -9.99 11.28 -11.38
N LEU A 20 -8.80 11.19 -12.00
CA LEU A 20 -7.63 11.99 -11.63
C LEU A 20 -7.88 13.50 -11.83
N GLY A 21 -8.50 13.89 -12.94
CA GLY A 21 -8.83 15.29 -13.19
C GLY A 21 -9.82 15.84 -12.16
N VAL A 22 -10.89 15.09 -11.88
CA VAL A 22 -11.91 15.47 -10.88
C VAL A 22 -11.32 15.51 -9.47
N SER A 23 -10.50 14.53 -9.09
CA SER A 23 -9.87 14.50 -7.77
C SER A 23 -8.90 15.68 -7.57
N LEU A 24 -8.09 16.01 -8.58
CA LEU A 24 -7.23 17.19 -8.56
C LEU A 24 -8.07 18.47 -8.41
N LEU A 25 -9.13 18.63 -9.19
CA LEU A 25 -10.03 19.80 -9.11
C LEU A 25 -10.64 19.95 -7.72
N LEU A 26 -11.23 18.88 -7.17
CA LEU A 26 -11.83 18.90 -5.84
C LEU A 26 -10.79 19.20 -4.75
N PHE A 27 -9.62 18.58 -4.82
CA PHE A 27 -8.52 18.85 -3.89
C PHE A 27 -8.04 20.30 -4.00
N GLY A 28 -7.99 20.87 -5.21
CA GLY A 28 -7.64 22.27 -5.42
C GLY A 28 -8.65 23.24 -4.82
N ILE A 29 -9.95 22.95 -4.98
CA ILE A 29 -11.01 23.74 -4.35
C ILE A 29 -10.85 23.73 -2.82
N LEU A 30 -10.57 22.56 -2.22
CA LEU A 30 -10.34 22.46 -0.78
C LEU A 30 -9.13 23.29 -0.32
N LEU A 31 -8.02 23.27 -1.07
CA LEU A 31 -6.84 24.08 -0.76
C LEU A 31 -7.13 25.58 -0.86
N ALA A 32 -7.88 25.99 -1.88
CA ALA A 32 -8.30 27.38 -2.04
C ALA A 32 -9.20 27.83 -0.88
N CYS A 33 -10.14 26.98 -0.43
CA CYS A 33 -10.95 27.22 0.77
C CYS A 33 -10.10 27.30 2.05
N ALA A 34 -9.01 26.55 2.13
CA ALA A 34 -8.03 26.62 3.21
C ALA A 34 -7.06 27.82 3.11
N GLY A 35 -7.24 28.71 2.13
CA GLY A 35 -6.40 29.90 1.93
C GLY A 35 -5.01 29.62 1.33
N THR A 36 -4.76 28.39 0.86
CA THR A 36 -3.49 28.00 0.23
C THR A 36 -3.64 27.94 -1.29
N SER A 37 -2.65 28.44 -2.03
CA SER A 37 -2.72 28.40 -3.50
C SER A 37 -2.62 26.95 -4.03
N PRO A 38 -3.62 26.45 -4.79
CA PRO A 38 -3.60 25.07 -5.29
C PRO A 38 -2.41 24.79 -6.21
N PHE A 39 -2.07 25.75 -7.06
CA PHE A 39 -0.94 25.66 -7.98
C PHE A 39 0.40 25.48 -7.27
N SER A 40 0.61 26.13 -6.12
CA SER A 40 1.83 25.93 -5.34
C SER A 40 1.87 24.52 -4.74
N ALA A 41 0.74 24.00 -4.25
CA ALA A 41 0.67 22.64 -3.74
C ALA A 41 0.95 21.59 -4.83
N TYR A 42 0.39 21.76 -6.03
CA TYR A 42 0.67 20.88 -7.16
C TYR A 42 2.13 20.94 -7.60
N ASN A 43 2.73 22.13 -7.60
CA ASN A 43 4.17 22.27 -7.90
C ASN A 43 5.02 21.54 -6.85
N LEU A 44 4.69 21.68 -5.56
CA LEU A 44 5.36 20.93 -4.49
C LEU A 44 5.21 19.41 -4.63
N MET A 45 4.02 18.93 -5.01
CA MET A 45 3.80 17.50 -5.29
C MET A 45 4.67 17.03 -6.46
N TYR A 46 4.76 17.84 -7.53
CA TYR A 46 5.57 17.51 -8.69
C TYR A 46 7.07 17.50 -8.37
N VAL A 47 7.60 18.54 -7.72
CA VAL A 47 9.02 18.61 -7.34
C VAL A 47 9.38 17.54 -6.30
N GLY A 48 8.47 17.29 -5.36
CA GLY A 48 8.64 16.27 -4.32
C GLY A 48 8.69 14.84 -4.86
N GLY A 49 7.98 14.54 -5.94
CA GLY A 49 8.00 13.21 -6.57
C GLY A 49 8.99 13.07 -7.74
N PHE A 50 9.08 14.07 -8.59
CA PHE A 50 9.74 13.99 -9.91
C PHE A 50 10.81 15.05 -10.15
N GLY A 51 10.97 16.04 -9.25
CA GLY A 51 11.82 17.21 -9.50
C GLY A 51 13.31 16.92 -9.60
N THR A 52 13.81 15.91 -8.89
CA THR A 52 15.22 15.51 -8.92
C THR A 52 15.36 13.99 -9.01
N TRP A 53 16.55 13.50 -9.38
CA TRP A 53 16.84 12.07 -9.38
C TRP A 53 16.69 11.45 -7.98
N PHE A 54 16.99 12.22 -6.93
CA PHE A 54 16.78 11.80 -5.54
C PHE A 54 15.29 11.69 -5.19
N SER A 55 14.48 12.68 -5.58
CA SER A 55 13.01 12.65 -5.39
C SER A 55 12.41 11.40 -6.04
N TRP A 56 12.81 11.12 -7.29
CA TRP A 56 12.32 9.97 -8.04
C TRP A 56 12.68 8.63 -7.38
N GLN A 57 13.93 8.48 -6.94
CA GLN A 57 14.35 7.28 -6.20
C GLN A 57 13.55 7.11 -4.90
N ASN A 58 13.34 8.18 -4.14
CA ASN A 58 12.56 8.14 -2.91
C ASN A 58 11.09 7.77 -3.18
N THR A 59 10.50 8.28 -4.26
CA THR A 59 9.16 7.88 -4.70
C THR A 59 9.09 6.39 -5.01
N LEU A 60 10.05 5.87 -5.78
CA LEU A 60 10.10 4.43 -6.11
C LEU A 60 10.34 3.56 -4.88
N GLN A 61 11.22 3.98 -3.97
CA GLN A 61 11.49 3.26 -2.72
C GLN A 61 10.25 3.16 -1.82
N ARG A 62 9.41 4.21 -1.80
CA ARG A 62 8.14 4.21 -1.06
C ARG A 62 7.03 3.47 -1.80
N ALA A 63 7.01 3.54 -3.13
CA ALA A 63 6.00 2.86 -3.95
C ALA A 63 6.21 1.34 -4.01
N ALA A 64 7.45 0.86 -4.02
CA ALA A 64 7.79 -0.55 -4.12
C ALA A 64 7.06 -1.43 -3.07
N PRO A 65 7.14 -1.15 -1.76
CA PRO A 65 6.42 -1.97 -0.78
C PRO A 65 4.90 -1.86 -0.91
N LEU A 66 4.36 -0.69 -1.27
CA LEU A 66 2.91 -0.52 -1.48
C LEU A 66 2.41 -1.33 -2.69
N MET A 67 3.17 -1.37 -3.78
CA MET A 67 2.87 -2.21 -4.94
C MET A 67 2.90 -3.70 -4.59
N LEU A 68 3.86 -4.13 -3.75
CA LEU A 68 3.91 -5.51 -3.26
C LEU A 68 2.69 -5.84 -2.38
N THR A 69 2.27 -4.92 -1.49
CA THR A 69 1.05 -5.13 -0.69
C THR A 69 -0.21 -5.21 -1.56
N ALA A 70 -0.28 -4.44 -2.65
CA ALA A 70 -1.36 -4.56 -3.62
C ALA A 70 -1.31 -5.89 -4.38
N LEU A 71 -0.12 -6.41 -4.71
CA LEU A 71 0.02 -7.72 -5.34
C LEU A 71 -0.45 -8.85 -4.43
N CYS A 72 -0.26 -8.75 -3.11
CA CYS A 72 -0.72 -9.75 -2.15
C CYS A 72 -2.24 -9.95 -2.17
N THR A 73 -3.03 -8.97 -2.62
CA THR A 73 -4.49 -9.10 -2.71
C THR A 73 -4.96 -9.91 -3.92
N ALA A 74 -4.05 -10.24 -4.86
CA ALA A 74 -4.38 -10.97 -6.08
C ALA A 74 -4.91 -12.39 -5.81
N ILE A 75 -4.36 -13.09 -4.82
CA ILE A 75 -4.81 -14.45 -4.45
C ILE A 75 -6.18 -14.41 -3.75
N PRO A 76 -6.42 -13.57 -2.72
CA PRO A 76 -7.75 -13.37 -2.14
C PRO A 76 -8.82 -12.97 -3.16
N ALA A 77 -8.47 -12.08 -4.11
CA ALA A 77 -9.40 -11.62 -5.14
C ALA A 77 -9.91 -12.76 -6.04
N GLN A 78 -9.09 -13.78 -6.30
CA GLN A 78 -9.52 -14.98 -7.05
C GLN A 78 -10.59 -15.79 -6.31
N MET A 79 -10.66 -15.69 -4.99
CA MET A 79 -11.68 -16.30 -4.15
C MET A 79 -12.89 -15.38 -3.90
N GLY A 80 -12.96 -14.23 -4.60
CA GLY A 80 -14.00 -13.22 -4.40
C GLY A 80 -13.84 -12.39 -3.13
N LEU A 81 -12.65 -12.41 -2.50
CA LEU A 81 -12.38 -11.68 -1.26
C LEU A 81 -11.75 -10.33 -1.54
N VAL A 82 -12.21 -9.32 -0.82
CA VAL A 82 -11.64 -7.97 -0.88
C VAL A 82 -10.91 -7.69 0.43
N ILE A 83 -9.58 -7.77 0.38
CA ILE A 83 -8.68 -7.45 1.50
C ILE A 83 -7.97 -6.14 1.16
N ILE A 84 -8.03 -5.16 2.07
CA ILE A 84 -7.39 -3.85 1.88
C ILE A 84 -6.28 -3.63 2.93
N GLY A 85 -6.29 -4.39 4.03
CA GLY A 85 -5.36 -4.21 5.15
C GLY A 85 -3.95 -4.79 4.97
N GLY A 86 -3.39 -4.83 3.76
CA GLY A 86 -2.05 -5.35 3.51
C GLY A 86 -0.93 -4.52 4.16
N GLU A 87 -1.17 -3.22 4.34
CA GLU A 87 -0.21 -2.29 4.95
C GLU A 87 0.11 -2.64 6.41
N GLY A 88 -0.88 -3.12 7.19
CA GLY A 88 -0.63 -3.58 8.55
C GLY A 88 0.35 -4.76 8.62
N ALA A 89 0.26 -5.67 7.63
CA ALA A 89 1.20 -6.79 7.51
C ALA A 89 2.62 -6.33 7.20
N LEU A 90 2.75 -5.31 6.35
CA LEU A 90 4.03 -4.69 6.00
C LEU A 90 4.70 -4.07 7.24
N VAL A 91 3.94 -3.33 8.05
CA VAL A 91 4.46 -2.69 9.27
C VAL A 91 4.96 -3.74 10.28
N LEU A 92 4.13 -4.74 10.60
CA LEU A 92 4.51 -5.78 11.56
C LEU A 92 5.57 -6.73 11.02
N GLY A 93 5.61 -6.97 9.71
CA GLY A 93 6.71 -7.67 9.07
C GLY A 93 8.02 -6.89 9.17
N GLY A 94 7.97 -5.57 8.99
CA GLY A 94 9.10 -4.67 9.22
C GLY A 94 9.60 -4.70 10.67
N LEU A 95 8.68 -4.68 11.64
CA LEU A 95 8.99 -4.85 13.07
C LEU A 95 9.74 -6.17 13.31
N GLY A 96 9.22 -7.28 12.76
CA GLY A 96 9.87 -8.60 12.85
C GLY A 96 11.28 -8.62 12.28
N ALA A 97 11.47 -7.99 11.11
CA ALA A 97 12.78 -7.87 10.49
C ALA A 97 13.75 -7.07 11.38
N VAL A 98 13.32 -5.94 11.94
CA VAL A 98 14.15 -5.12 12.84
C VAL A 98 14.52 -5.89 14.12
N MET A 99 13.57 -6.61 14.72
CA MET A 99 13.83 -7.44 15.92
C MET A 99 14.93 -8.47 15.66
N MET A 100 14.90 -9.16 14.52
CA MET A 100 15.94 -10.12 14.16
C MET A 100 17.28 -9.47 13.86
N ALA A 101 17.28 -8.34 13.15
CA ALA A 101 18.50 -7.60 12.85
C ALA A 101 19.24 -7.17 14.12
N LEU A 102 18.52 -6.69 15.13
CA LEU A 102 19.09 -6.24 16.40
C LEU A 102 19.52 -7.40 17.31
N SER A 103 18.91 -8.58 17.16
CA SER A 103 19.22 -9.75 17.99
C SER A 103 20.50 -10.49 17.55
N MET A 104 20.98 -10.25 16.33
CA MET A 104 22.11 -10.98 15.73
C MET A 104 23.25 -10.07 15.23
N PRO A 105 23.80 -9.16 16.06
CA PRO A 105 24.75 -8.14 15.60
C PRO A 105 26.10 -8.69 15.12
N ALA A 106 26.50 -9.89 15.57
CA ALA A 106 27.79 -10.51 15.25
C ALA A 106 27.71 -11.59 14.15
N THR A 107 26.52 -11.82 13.57
CA THR A 107 26.32 -12.85 12.53
C THR A 107 26.69 -12.30 11.15
N ALA A 108 27.10 -13.19 10.24
CA ALA A 108 27.39 -12.82 8.86
C ALA A 108 26.16 -12.14 8.19
N PRO A 109 26.37 -11.10 7.35
CA PRO A 109 25.27 -10.30 6.80
C PRO A 109 24.17 -11.11 6.10
N TRP A 110 24.54 -12.16 5.38
CA TRP A 110 23.59 -13.03 4.69
C TRP A 110 22.67 -13.80 5.65
N GLY A 111 23.22 -14.28 6.78
CA GLY A 111 22.45 -14.98 7.79
C GLY A 111 21.43 -14.07 8.47
N VAL A 112 21.83 -12.82 8.75
CA VAL A 112 20.93 -11.81 9.30
C VAL A 112 19.82 -11.46 8.31
N GLN A 113 20.14 -11.21 7.04
CA GLN A 113 19.15 -10.89 6.00
C GLN A 113 18.11 -12.01 5.82
N LEU A 114 18.55 -13.27 5.83
CA LEU A 114 17.63 -14.41 5.75
C LEU A 114 16.73 -14.49 6.99
N ALA A 115 17.29 -14.30 8.19
CA ALA A 115 16.53 -14.28 9.43
C ALA A 115 15.49 -13.13 9.46
N MET A 116 15.88 -11.95 8.99
CA MET A 116 14.98 -10.80 8.83
C MET A 116 13.82 -11.12 7.88
N ALA A 117 14.11 -11.71 6.71
CA ALA A 117 13.10 -12.07 5.74
C ALA A 117 12.11 -13.11 6.28
N LEU A 118 12.61 -14.13 6.98
CA LEU A 118 11.77 -15.15 7.62
C LEU A 118 10.90 -14.56 8.72
N ALA A 119 11.47 -13.74 9.60
CA ALA A 119 10.70 -13.09 10.67
C ALA A 119 9.65 -12.11 10.13
N GLY A 120 9.97 -11.36 9.07
CA GLY A 120 9.01 -10.48 8.41
C GLY A 120 7.87 -11.25 7.76
N LEU A 121 8.18 -12.36 7.08
CA LEU A 121 7.17 -13.26 6.49
C LEU A 121 6.26 -13.84 7.57
N THR A 122 6.82 -14.35 8.67
CA THR A 122 6.02 -14.99 9.73
C THR A 122 5.15 -13.97 10.46
N LEU A 123 5.68 -12.84 10.89
CA LEU A 123 4.89 -11.84 11.62
C LEU A 123 3.83 -11.17 10.73
N GLY A 124 4.19 -10.76 9.51
CA GLY A 124 3.22 -10.20 8.57
C GLY A 124 2.14 -11.22 8.15
N GLY A 125 2.54 -12.47 7.90
CA GLY A 125 1.63 -13.56 7.56
C GLY A 125 0.67 -13.91 8.70
N LEU A 126 1.18 -14.00 9.93
CA LEU A 126 0.36 -14.22 11.12
C LEU A 126 -0.64 -13.09 11.33
N TRP A 127 -0.26 -11.84 11.05
CA TRP A 127 -1.17 -10.71 11.19
C TRP A 127 -2.37 -10.78 10.24
N ILE A 128 -2.12 -11.04 8.95
CA ILE A 128 -3.21 -11.17 7.96
C ILE A 128 -4.04 -12.43 8.21
N LEU A 129 -3.42 -13.49 8.76
CA LEU A 129 -4.14 -14.68 9.20
C LEU A 129 -5.21 -14.36 10.24
N VAL A 130 -5.01 -13.37 11.12
CA VAL A 130 -6.04 -12.91 12.07
C VAL A 130 -7.27 -12.39 11.32
N ALA A 131 -7.10 -11.58 10.26
CA ALA A 131 -8.22 -11.08 9.45
C ALA A 131 -8.99 -12.24 8.80
N GLY A 132 -8.28 -13.23 8.26
CA GLY A 132 -8.86 -14.44 7.69
C GLY A 132 -9.59 -15.31 8.71
N ALA A 133 -9.03 -15.45 9.91
CA ALA A 133 -9.62 -16.21 11.01
C ALA A 133 -10.92 -15.55 11.51
N LEU A 134 -10.96 -14.22 11.61
CA LEU A 134 -12.18 -13.49 11.98
C LEU A 134 -13.32 -13.72 10.96
N ARG A 135 -12.99 -13.79 9.68
CA ARG A 135 -13.96 -14.16 8.64
C ARG A 135 -14.43 -15.60 8.80
N HIS A 136 -13.50 -16.54 8.95
CA HIS A 136 -13.83 -17.97 8.98
C HIS A 136 -14.63 -18.36 10.22
N TYR A 137 -14.20 -17.93 11.41
CA TYR A 137 -14.81 -18.34 12.68
C TYR A 137 -15.96 -17.44 13.14
N ARG A 138 -15.96 -16.17 12.76
CA ARG A 138 -16.95 -15.18 13.24
C ARG A 138 -17.78 -14.54 12.13
N GLY A 139 -17.57 -14.89 10.87
CA GLY A 139 -18.32 -14.33 9.75
C GLY A 139 -18.12 -12.82 9.56
N VAL A 140 -17.05 -12.24 10.11
CA VAL A 140 -16.78 -10.81 9.97
C VAL A 140 -16.33 -10.50 8.55
N ASN A 141 -16.84 -9.41 7.97
CA ASN A 141 -16.43 -8.94 6.65
C ASN A 141 -14.91 -8.68 6.62
N GLU A 142 -14.20 -9.39 5.74
CA GLU A 142 -12.75 -9.33 5.55
C GLU A 142 -12.22 -7.94 5.21
N THR A 143 -13.01 -7.14 4.49
CA THR A 143 -12.64 -5.77 4.12
C THR A 143 -12.58 -4.89 5.36
N ILE A 144 -13.59 -4.97 6.22
CA ILE A 144 -13.66 -4.18 7.45
C ILE A 144 -12.62 -4.68 8.45
N SER A 145 -12.52 -6.00 8.67
CA SER A 145 -11.58 -6.55 9.64
C SER A 145 -10.12 -6.27 9.27
N SER A 146 -9.74 -6.44 8.00
CA SER A 146 -8.37 -6.16 7.55
C SER A 146 -8.01 -4.67 7.66
N LEU A 147 -8.95 -3.77 7.34
CA LEU A 147 -8.75 -2.32 7.48
C LEU A 147 -8.58 -1.91 8.95
N LEU A 148 -9.43 -2.42 9.85
CA LEU A 148 -9.30 -2.13 11.28
C LEU A 148 -8.00 -2.68 11.87
N LEU A 149 -7.60 -3.89 11.48
CA LEU A 149 -6.32 -4.46 11.89
C LEU A 149 -5.12 -3.67 11.36
N THR A 150 -5.22 -3.02 10.19
CA THR A 150 -4.16 -2.13 9.70
C THR A 150 -3.95 -0.94 10.63
N TYR A 151 -5.02 -0.30 11.11
CA TYR A 151 -4.86 0.81 12.07
C TYR A 151 -4.18 0.37 13.37
N ILE A 152 -4.48 -0.83 13.86
CA ILE A 152 -3.83 -1.38 15.06
C ILE A 152 -2.34 -1.62 14.80
N ALA A 153 -1.99 -2.19 13.63
CA ALA A 153 -0.61 -2.46 13.27
C ALA A 153 0.23 -1.19 13.11
N ILE A 154 -0.33 -0.14 12.51
CA ILE A 154 0.35 1.15 12.31
C ILE A 154 0.55 1.90 13.64
N ALA A 155 -0.26 1.61 14.66
CA ALA A 155 -0.16 2.26 15.97
C ALA A 155 1.02 1.73 16.83
N VAL A 156 1.76 0.73 16.36
CA VAL A 156 2.97 0.17 17.01
C VAL A 156 4.20 0.95 16.56
#